data_AF-A0A3S8YYM9-F1
#
_entry.id   AF-A0A3S8YYM9-F1
#
_cell.length_a   1.000
_cell.length_b   1.000
_cell.length_c   1.000
_cell.angle_alpha   90.00
_cell.angle_beta   90.00
_cell.angle_gamma   90.00
#
_symmetry.space_group_name_H-M   'P 1'
#
loop_
_entity.id
_entity.type
_entity.pdbx_description
1 polymer ?
#
loop_
_entity_poly.entity_id
_entity_poly.type
_entity_poly.pdbx_seq_one_letter_code
_entity_poly.pdbx_strand_id
1 'polypeptide(L)'
;PVKKGKEQNTQRSFFLRMKCTLTSRGRTMNIKSATWKVLHCTGHIHVYDTNSNQSQCGYKKPPMTCLVLICEPIPHPSNIEIPLDSKTFLSRHSLDMKFSYCDERITELMGYEPEELLGRSIYEYYHALDSDHLTKTHHD
;
A
#
# COMPACT_ATOMS: atom_id res chain seq x y z
N PRO A 1 14.19 38.75 -8.69
CA PRO A 1 14.29 37.27 -8.68
C PRO A 1 13.63 36.70 -7.41
N VAL A 2 12.37 36.28 -7.52
CA VAL A 2 11.62 35.64 -6.43
C VAL A 2 12.19 34.24 -6.23
N LYS A 3 12.74 33.95 -5.05
CA LYS A 3 13.24 32.63 -4.67
C LYS A 3 12.06 31.65 -4.69
N LYS A 4 11.99 30.78 -5.70
CA LYS A 4 11.12 29.59 -5.66
C LYS A 4 11.54 28.73 -4.48
N GLY A 5 10.77 28.77 -3.39
CA GLY A 5 10.95 27.87 -2.26
C GLY A 5 10.79 26.43 -2.73
N LYS A 6 11.66 25.52 -2.28
CA LYS A 6 11.47 24.08 -2.47
C LYS A 6 10.13 23.68 -1.86
N GLU A 7 9.19 23.24 -2.68
CA GLU A 7 7.94 22.64 -2.22
C GLU A 7 8.31 21.42 -1.36
N GLN A 8 7.97 21.46 -0.07
CA GLN A 8 8.21 20.31 0.80
C GLN A 8 7.27 19.20 0.39
N ASN A 9 7.79 17.99 0.15
CA ASN A 9 6.95 16.85 -0.20
C ASN A 9 6.07 16.46 1.00
N THR A 10 4.80 16.86 0.95
CA THR A 10 3.79 16.57 1.97
C THR A 10 3.08 15.25 1.74
N GLN A 11 3.22 14.63 0.55
CA GLN A 11 2.55 13.40 0.18
C GLN A 11 3.06 12.23 1.03
N ARG A 12 2.15 11.38 1.47
CA ARG A 12 2.43 10.16 2.23
C ARG A 12 1.69 9.00 1.57
N SER A 13 2.40 7.88 1.41
CA SER A 13 1.86 6.60 0.97
C SER A 13 2.60 5.53 1.75
N PHE A 14 1.88 4.76 2.57
CA PHE A 14 2.47 3.71 3.41
C PHE A 14 1.42 2.69 3.82
N PHE A 15 1.86 1.59 4.43
CA PHE A 15 0.97 0.57 4.97
C PHE A 15 0.92 0.62 6.50
N LEU A 16 -0.28 0.42 7.06
CA LEU A 16 -0.50 0.41 8.51
C LEU A 16 -1.24 -0.85 8.93
N ARG A 17 -0.77 -1.51 9.99
CA ARG A 17 -1.54 -2.57 10.67
C ARG A 17 -2.48 -1.93 11.68
N MET A 18 -3.79 -2.10 11.48
CA MET A 18 -4.83 -1.61 12.37
C MET A 18 -5.63 -2.77 12.96
N LYS A 19 -6.01 -2.67 14.25
CA LYS A 19 -6.90 -3.65 14.88
C LYS A 19 -8.29 -3.55 14.25
N CYS A 20 -8.82 -4.70 13.82
CA CYS A 20 -10.13 -4.84 13.24
C CYS A 20 -10.94 -5.87 14.04
N THR A 21 -12.13 -5.46 14.46
CA THR A 21 -13.10 -6.33 15.16
C THR A 21 -14.07 -7.02 14.21
N LEU A 22 -13.94 -6.83 12.89
CA LEU A 22 -14.78 -7.48 11.90
C LEU A 22 -14.12 -8.77 11.39
N THR A 23 -14.88 -9.86 11.44
CA THR A 23 -14.52 -11.12 10.77
C THR A 23 -14.64 -10.99 9.25
N SER A 24 -14.07 -11.95 8.51
CA SER A 24 -14.22 -12.05 7.05
C SER A 24 -15.68 -12.19 6.58
N ARG A 25 -16.59 -12.60 7.47
CA ARG A 25 -18.05 -12.72 7.20
C ARG A 25 -18.86 -11.55 7.76
N GLY A 26 -18.21 -10.44 8.12
CA GLY A 26 -18.90 -9.22 8.59
C GLY A 26 -19.42 -9.25 10.03
N ARG A 27 -19.18 -10.33 10.80
CA ARG A 27 -19.57 -10.39 12.22
C ARG A 27 -18.61 -9.57 13.09
N THR A 28 -19.16 -8.79 14.02
CA THR A 28 -18.41 -8.00 15.00
C THR A 28 -17.93 -8.87 16.17
N MET A 29 -16.69 -8.67 16.58
CA MET A 29 -16.06 -9.32 17.74
C MET A 29 -15.66 -8.28 18.80
N ASN A 30 -15.32 -8.77 19.99
CA ASN A 30 -14.75 -7.93 21.02
C ASN A 30 -13.31 -7.49 20.66
N ILE A 31 -12.82 -6.43 21.30
CA ILE A 31 -11.48 -5.89 21.03
C ILE A 31 -10.33 -6.83 21.44
N LYS A 32 -10.55 -7.74 22.40
CA LYS A 32 -9.56 -8.74 22.83
C LYS A 32 -9.34 -9.83 21.78
N SER A 33 -10.33 -10.08 20.93
CA SER A 33 -10.30 -11.02 19.81
C SER A 33 -10.12 -10.33 18.46
N ALA A 34 -9.75 -9.03 18.45
CA ALA A 34 -9.53 -8.29 17.22
C ALA A 34 -8.33 -8.86 16.44
N THR A 35 -8.48 -8.91 15.11
CA THR A 35 -7.42 -9.29 14.18
C THR A 35 -6.69 -8.04 13.69
N TRP A 36 -5.51 -8.20 13.09
CA TRP A 36 -4.82 -7.10 12.43
C TRP A 36 -5.13 -7.10 10.94
N LYS A 37 -5.58 -5.97 10.41
CA LYS A 37 -5.72 -5.74 8.97
C LYS A 37 -4.69 -4.74 8.50
N VAL A 38 -4.13 -4.98 7.31
CA VAL A 38 -3.25 -4.02 6.63
C VAL A 38 -4.12 -3.05 5.84
N LEU A 39 -3.85 -1.76 6.03
CA LEU A 39 -4.46 -0.66 5.30
C LEU A 39 -3.39 0.03 4.46
N HIS A 40 -3.68 0.31 3.19
CA HIS A 40 -2.92 1.25 2.39
C HIS A 40 -3.40 2.67 2.71
N CYS A 41 -2.50 3.48 3.25
CA CYS A 41 -2.76 4.85 3.68
C CYS A 41 -2.12 5.83 2.70
N THR A 42 -2.94 6.64 2.03
CA THR A 42 -2.47 7.70 1.12
C THR A 42 -3.02 9.06 1.52
N GLY A 43 -2.21 10.11 1.41
CA GLY A 43 -2.68 11.47 1.72
C GLY A 43 -1.55 12.46 1.95
N HIS A 44 -1.79 13.48 2.78
CA HIS A 44 -0.89 14.63 2.91
C HIS A 44 -0.75 15.12 4.36
N ILE A 45 0.44 15.61 4.68
CA ILE A 45 0.70 16.41 5.88
C ILE A 45 0.39 17.88 5.59
N HIS A 46 -0.42 18.53 6.41
CA HIS A 46 -0.66 19.97 6.38
C HIS A 46 -0.14 20.62 7.66
N VAL A 47 0.59 21.72 7.50
CA VAL A 47 1.07 22.55 8.61
C VAL A 47 0.30 23.87 8.59
N TYR A 48 -0.48 24.11 9.64
CA TYR A 48 -1.18 25.37 9.85
C TYR A 48 -0.31 26.30 10.67
N ASP A 49 0.14 27.38 10.04
CA ASP A 49 0.80 28.46 10.76
C ASP A 49 -0.27 29.32 11.45
N THR A 50 -0.20 29.44 12.78
CA THR A 50 -1.20 30.21 13.53
C THR A 50 -0.81 31.70 13.55
N ASN A 51 -0.86 32.35 12.39
CA ASN A 51 -0.61 33.79 12.26
C ASN A 51 -1.91 34.63 12.29
N SER A 52 -2.84 34.31 13.18
CA SER A 52 -4.02 35.15 13.44
C SER A 52 -3.98 35.77 14.84
N ASN A 53 -3.61 37.05 14.84
CA ASN A 53 -3.93 38.13 15.80
C ASN A 53 -3.49 37.97 17.27
N GLN A 54 -2.51 38.81 17.64
CA GLN A 54 -2.13 39.26 18.99
C GLN A 54 -2.81 38.53 20.16
N SER A 55 -2.12 37.54 20.72
CA SER A 55 -2.33 37.20 22.12
C SER A 55 -1.80 38.37 22.97
N GLN A 56 -2.65 38.96 23.82
CA GLN A 56 -2.29 40.08 24.71
C GLN A 56 -1.13 39.77 25.69
N CYS A 57 -0.61 38.54 25.73
CA CYS A 57 0.46 38.11 26.64
C CYS A 57 1.75 37.58 25.97
N GLY A 58 1.96 37.79 24.66
CA GLY A 58 3.26 37.51 24.01
C GLY A 58 3.56 36.03 23.71
N TYR A 59 2.65 35.10 24.01
CA TYR A 59 2.80 33.69 23.66
C TYR A 59 2.40 33.44 22.20
N LYS A 60 3.37 33.04 21.37
CA LYS A 60 3.13 32.51 20.02
C LYS A 60 2.70 31.04 20.12
N LYS A 61 1.52 30.70 19.61
CA LYS A 61 1.05 29.31 19.56
C LYS A 61 1.92 28.51 18.57
N PRO A 62 2.38 27.29 18.91
CA PRO A 62 3.14 26.48 17.97
C PRO A 62 2.29 26.11 16.74
N PRO A 63 2.89 26.00 15.54
CA PRO A 63 2.19 25.59 14.34
C PRO A 63 1.58 24.20 14.52
N MET A 64 0.34 24.03 14.09
CA MET A 64 -0.38 22.75 14.19
C MET A 64 -0.12 21.93 12.94
N THR A 65 0.35 20.70 13.09
CA THR A 65 0.54 19.77 11.98
C THR A 65 -0.58 18.72 12.01
N CYS A 66 -1.28 18.53 10.89
CA CYS A 66 -2.25 17.45 10.72
C CYS A 66 -1.83 16.52 9.58
N LEU A 67 -2.29 15.27 9.67
CA LEU A 67 -2.12 14.25 8.64
C LEU A 67 -3.52 13.83 8.20
N VAL A 68 -3.83 14.04 6.93
CA VAL A 68 -5.11 13.64 6.31
C VAL A 68 -4.83 12.45 5.41
N LEU A 69 -5.53 11.34 5.64
CA LEU A 69 -5.32 10.08 4.94
C LEU A 69 -6.64 9.47 4.46
N ILE A 70 -6.59 8.84 3.30
CA ILE A 70 -7.52 7.82 2.84
C ILE A 70 -6.87 6.47 3.15
N CYS A 71 -7.61 5.59 3.82
CA CYS A 71 -7.12 4.29 4.26
C CYS A 71 -7.97 3.18 3.63
N GLU A 72 -7.38 2.41 2.72
CA GLU A 72 -8.07 1.35 1.98
C GLU A 72 -7.60 -0.03 2.44
N PRO A 73 -8.50 -0.97 2.77
CA PRO A 73 -8.11 -2.32 3.14
C PRO A 73 -7.65 -3.10 1.92
N ILE A 74 -6.57 -3.88 2.07
CA ILE A 74 -6.10 -4.75 0.99
C ILE A 74 -7.04 -5.96 0.86
N PRO A 75 -7.59 -6.25 -0.35
CA PRO A 75 -8.40 -7.44 -0.58
C PRO A 75 -7.64 -8.72 -0.25
N HIS A 76 -8.25 -9.61 0.53
CA HIS A 76 -7.63 -10.90 0.83
C HIS A 76 -7.87 -11.85 -0.36
N PRO A 77 -6.85 -12.58 -0.86
CA PRO A 77 -7.00 -13.43 -2.04
C PRO A 77 -8.03 -14.56 -1.86
N SER A 78 -8.27 -15.03 -0.63
CA SER A 78 -9.33 -16.02 -0.35
C SER A 78 -10.76 -15.44 -0.38
N ASN A 79 -10.89 -14.11 -0.45
CA ASN A 79 -12.16 -13.38 -0.42
C ASN A 79 -12.28 -12.46 -1.64
N ILE A 80 -11.78 -12.89 -2.80
CA ILE A 80 -12.02 -12.19 -4.06
C ILE A 80 -13.49 -12.42 -4.45
N GLU A 81 -14.37 -11.56 -3.94
CA GLU A 81 -15.81 -11.58 -4.25
C GLU A 81 -16.12 -11.01 -5.63
N ILE A 82 -15.20 -10.20 -6.18
CA ILE A 82 -15.33 -9.54 -7.47
C ILE A 82 -14.62 -10.41 -8.53
N PRO A 83 -15.32 -10.86 -9.59
CA PRO A 83 -14.68 -11.57 -10.69
C PRO A 83 -13.54 -10.75 -11.28
N LEU A 84 -12.38 -11.39 -11.44
CA LEU A 84 -11.23 -10.77 -12.12
C LEU A 84 -11.55 -10.59 -13.60
N ASP A 85 -11.28 -9.38 -14.12
CA ASP A 85 -11.45 -9.08 -15.54
C ASP A 85 -10.46 -9.87 -16.42
N SER A 86 -10.60 -9.78 -17.74
CA SER A 86 -9.70 -10.46 -18.67
C SER A 86 -8.27 -9.90 -18.67
N LYS A 87 -8.03 -8.76 -18.01
CA LYS A 87 -6.72 -8.11 -17.92
C LYS A 87 -5.98 -8.45 -16.62
N THR A 88 -6.59 -9.28 -15.78
CA THR A 88 -6.04 -9.69 -14.50
C THR A 88 -5.89 -11.20 -14.45
N PHE A 89 -4.70 -11.66 -14.06
CA PHE A 89 -4.39 -13.07 -13.81
C PHE A 89 -3.89 -13.25 -12.37
N LEU A 90 -3.96 -14.48 -11.86
CA LEU A 90 -3.49 -14.81 -10.52
C LEU A 90 -2.21 -15.64 -10.58
N SER A 91 -1.26 -15.33 -9.71
CA SER A 91 -0.08 -16.17 -9.46
C SER A 91 0.11 -16.38 -7.97
N ARG A 92 0.75 -17.50 -7.60
CA ARG A 92 1.11 -17.84 -6.22
C ARG A 92 2.59 -18.11 -6.14
N HIS A 93 3.21 -17.61 -5.08
CA HIS A 93 4.66 -17.68 -4.90
C HIS A 93 5.03 -18.26 -3.54
N SER A 94 6.20 -18.87 -3.46
CA SER A 94 6.90 -19.12 -2.20
C SER A 94 7.44 -17.80 -1.59
N LEU A 95 7.93 -17.85 -0.35
CA LEU A 95 8.48 -16.67 0.34
C LEU A 95 9.74 -16.09 -0.31
N ASP A 96 10.42 -16.84 -1.19
CA ASP A 96 11.53 -16.38 -2.03
C ASP A 96 11.06 -15.98 -3.44
N MET A 97 9.76 -15.70 -3.60
CA MET A 97 9.12 -15.24 -4.83
C MET A 97 9.31 -16.18 -6.04
N LYS A 98 9.33 -17.50 -5.80
CA LYS A 98 9.28 -18.49 -6.89
C LYS A 98 7.85 -18.92 -7.18
N PHE A 99 7.50 -19.03 -8.45
CA PHE A 99 6.16 -19.44 -8.84
C PHE A 99 5.87 -20.87 -8.35
N SER A 100 4.71 -21.03 -7.71
CA SER A 100 4.12 -22.31 -7.31
C SER A 100 2.81 -22.60 -8.04
N TYR A 101 2.20 -21.56 -8.61
CA TYR A 101 1.02 -21.63 -9.46
C TYR A 101 0.90 -20.34 -10.28
N CYS A 102 0.40 -20.45 -11.50
CA CYS A 102 0.00 -19.32 -12.33
C CYS A 102 -1.25 -19.70 -13.14
N ASP A 103 -2.18 -18.76 -13.29
CA ASP A 103 -3.37 -18.91 -14.14
C ASP A 103 -3.00 -18.91 -15.63
N GLU A 104 -3.73 -19.67 -16.45
CA GLU A 104 -3.52 -19.84 -17.91
C GLU A 104 -3.65 -18.52 -18.68
N ARG A 105 -4.36 -17.53 -18.12
CA ARG A 105 -4.50 -16.18 -18.70
C ARG A 105 -3.16 -15.47 -18.95
N ILE A 106 -2.10 -15.87 -18.26
CA ILE A 106 -0.77 -15.29 -18.48
C ILE A 106 -0.26 -15.50 -19.91
N THR A 107 -0.67 -16.58 -20.58
CA THR A 107 -0.31 -16.85 -21.97
C THR A 107 -0.85 -15.76 -22.88
N GLU A 108 -2.13 -15.38 -22.74
CA GLU A 108 -2.74 -14.32 -23.54
C GLU A 108 -2.16 -12.94 -23.21
N LEU A 109 -1.88 -12.66 -21.94
CA LEU A 109 -1.47 -11.33 -21.48
C LEU A 109 0.02 -11.05 -21.64
N MET A 110 0.87 -12.06 -21.45
CA MET A 110 2.32 -11.91 -21.34
C MET A 110 3.11 -12.86 -22.26
N GLY A 111 2.44 -13.85 -22.87
CA GLY A 111 3.06 -14.78 -23.82
C GLY A 111 3.86 -15.93 -23.19
N TYR A 112 3.79 -16.12 -21.87
CA TYR A 112 4.42 -17.25 -21.16
C TYR A 112 3.42 -18.35 -20.92
N GLU A 113 3.83 -19.61 -21.03
CA GLU A 113 3.00 -20.70 -20.52
C GLU A 113 3.21 -20.86 -19.00
N PRO A 114 2.17 -21.18 -18.21
CA PRO A 114 2.28 -21.36 -16.77
C PRO A 114 3.40 -22.33 -16.35
N GLU A 115 3.59 -23.43 -17.08
CA GLU A 115 4.60 -24.46 -16.82
C GLU A 115 6.03 -23.92 -16.93
N GLU A 116 6.26 -22.92 -17.79
CA GLU A 116 7.59 -22.30 -17.96
C GLU A 116 7.99 -21.49 -16.73
N LEU A 117 7.02 -21.00 -15.97
CA LEU A 117 7.24 -20.13 -14.82
C LEU A 117 7.45 -20.90 -13.53
N LEU A 118 6.86 -22.09 -13.39
CA LEU A 118 6.89 -22.88 -12.16
C LEU A 118 8.32 -23.10 -11.66
N GLY A 119 8.55 -22.78 -10.39
CA GLY A 119 9.85 -22.90 -9.71
C GLY A 119 10.86 -21.80 -10.03
N ARG A 120 10.62 -20.95 -11.04
CA ARG A 120 11.49 -19.81 -11.36
C ARG A 120 11.20 -18.62 -10.46
N SER A 121 12.22 -17.81 -10.19
CA SER A 121 12.02 -16.60 -9.38
C SER A 121 11.42 -15.49 -10.22
N ILE A 122 10.44 -14.75 -9.68
CA ILE A 122 9.87 -13.58 -10.35
C ILE A 122 10.91 -12.51 -10.65
N TYR A 123 11.99 -12.45 -9.86
CA TYR A 123 13.06 -11.46 -10.02
C TYR A 123 13.82 -11.61 -11.34
N GLU A 124 13.80 -12.80 -11.95
CA GLU A 124 14.40 -13.07 -13.26
C GLU A 124 13.63 -12.38 -14.41
N TYR A 125 12.36 -12.00 -14.16
CA TYR A 125 11.47 -11.41 -15.16
C TYR A 125 11.29 -9.90 -15.00
N TYR A 126 11.76 -9.32 -13.89
CA TYR A 126 11.70 -7.87 -13.71
C TYR A 126 12.67 -7.16 -14.62
N HIS A 127 12.21 -6.03 -15.16
CA HIS A 127 13.11 -5.13 -15.86
C HIS A 127 14.17 -4.59 -14.90
N ALA A 128 15.42 -4.47 -15.37
CA ALA A 128 16.54 -4.09 -14.53
C ALA A 128 16.37 -2.73 -13.83
N LEU A 129 15.61 -1.80 -14.44
CA LEU A 129 15.33 -0.48 -13.85
C LEU A 129 14.38 -0.53 -12.65
N ASP A 130 13.57 -1.59 -12.53
CA ASP A 130 12.56 -1.73 -11.47
C ASP A 130 12.97 -2.75 -10.38
N SER A 131 13.93 -3.61 -10.69
CA SER A 131 14.36 -4.73 -9.83
C SER A 131 14.72 -4.26 -8.42
N ASP A 132 15.57 -3.24 -8.28
CA ASP A 132 16.00 -2.71 -6.98
C ASP A 132 14.82 -2.22 -6.11
N HIS A 133 13.83 -1.57 -6.72
CA HIS A 133 12.67 -1.04 -6.01
C HIS A 133 11.76 -2.17 -5.53
N LEU A 134 11.51 -3.15 -6.40
CA LEU A 134 10.64 -4.30 -6.10
C LEU A 134 11.28 -5.23 -5.06
N THR A 135 12.58 -5.48 -5.16
CA THR A 135 13.32 -6.30 -4.18
C THR A 135 13.33 -5.66 -2.80
N LYS A 136 13.55 -4.34 -2.71
CA LYS A 136 13.45 -3.62 -1.43
C LYS A 136 12.05 -3.73 -0.84
N THR A 137 11.03 -3.48 -1.65
CA THR A 137 9.62 -3.56 -1.23
C THR A 137 9.21 -4.95 -0.73
N HIS A 138 9.83 -6.02 -1.23
CA HIS A 138 9.58 -7.39 -0.75
C HIS A 138 10.29 -7.70 0.58
N HIS A 139 11.46 -7.12 0.81
CA HIS A 139 12.28 -7.41 2.00
C HIS A 139 12.02 -6.47 3.19
N ASP A 140 11.42 -5.30 2.95
CA ASP A 140 11.05 -4.30 3.96
C ASP A 140 9.67 -4.58 4.59
#